data_AF-A0A6C1NNB4-F1
#
_entry.id   AF-A0A6C1NNB4-F1
#
_cell.length_a   1.000
_cell.length_b   1.000
_cell.length_c   1.000
_cell.angle_alpha   90.00
_cell.angle_beta   90.00
_cell.angle_gamma   90.00
#
_symmetry.space_group_name_H-M   'P 1'
#
loop_
_entity.id
_entity.type
_entity.pdbx_description
1 polymer ?
#
loop_
_entity_poly.entity_id
_entity_poly.type
_entity_poly.pdbx_seq_one_letter_code
_entity_poly.pdbx_strand_id
1 'polypeptide(L)'
;GQPVGEEDMARFDAGGGGLRCPACSTEGAGPRVGPGARQDLSALVRGEVPEDLRRPRGHLLLLERFALHHLEAIRPLRSAALLRPLLGESA
;
A
#
# COMPACT_ATOMS: atom_id res chain seq x y z
N GLY A 1 2.53 -16.36 -8.52
CA GLY A 1 3.59 -15.39 -8.84
C GLY A 1 4.85 -15.78 -8.09
N GLN A 2 6.02 -15.35 -8.56
CA GLN A 2 7.29 -15.58 -7.86
C GLN A 2 7.38 -14.67 -6.62
N PRO A 3 8.02 -15.10 -5.53
CA PRO A 3 8.28 -14.26 -4.38
C PRO A 3 9.11 -13.02 -4.79
N VAL A 4 8.85 -11.89 -4.15
CA VAL A 4 9.62 -10.66 -4.36
C VAL A 4 10.85 -10.72 -3.46
N GLY A 5 12.05 -10.68 -4.03
CA GLY A 5 13.30 -10.70 -3.26
C GLY A 5 13.37 -9.54 -2.27
N GLU A 6 14.17 -9.66 -1.21
CA GLU A 6 14.19 -8.68 -0.12
C GLU A 6 14.54 -7.26 -0.60
N GLU A 7 15.42 -7.13 -1.58
CA GLU A 7 15.86 -5.85 -2.15
C GLU A 7 15.05 -5.41 -3.38
N ASP A 8 14.16 -6.27 -3.89
CA ASP A 8 13.46 -6.01 -5.14
C ASP A 8 12.41 -4.89 -5.01
N MET A 9 12.23 -4.17 -6.12
CA MET A 9 11.15 -3.21 -6.25
C MET A 9 9.88 -3.90 -6.73
N ALA A 10 8.92 -4.12 -5.83
CA ALA A 10 7.60 -4.61 -6.21
C ALA A 10 6.77 -3.50 -6.86
N ARG A 11 5.67 -3.88 -7.52
CA ARG A 11 4.59 -2.95 -7.89
C ARG A 11 3.27 -3.41 -7.29
N PHE A 12 2.51 -2.47 -6.75
CA PHE A 12 1.13 -2.76 -6.40
C PHE A 12 0.30 -2.97 -7.66
N ASP A 13 -0.53 -4.02 -7.66
CA ASP A 13 -1.48 -4.32 -8.72
C ASP A 13 -2.88 -3.98 -8.24
N ALA A 14 -3.42 -2.86 -8.72
CA ALA A 14 -4.77 -2.45 -8.39
C ALA A 14 -5.85 -3.36 -9.01
N GLY A 15 -5.54 -4.05 -10.12
CA GLY A 15 -6.44 -5.00 -10.75
C GLY A 15 -6.42 -6.38 -10.13
N GLY A 16 -5.37 -6.72 -9.37
CA GLY A 16 -5.20 -8.01 -8.70
C GLY A 16 -5.12 -7.95 -7.18
N GLY A 17 -5.25 -6.77 -6.57
CA GLY A 17 -5.33 -6.59 -5.12
C GLY A 17 -4.08 -6.97 -4.34
N GLY A 18 -2.91 -6.97 -4.97
CA GLY A 18 -1.68 -7.51 -4.39
C GLY A 18 -0.41 -6.86 -4.93
N LEU A 19 0.73 -7.52 -4.76
CA LEU A 19 2.02 -7.08 -5.28
C LEU A 19 2.46 -7.96 -6.46
N ARG A 20 2.97 -7.34 -7.52
CA ARG A 20 3.67 -7.98 -8.62
C ARG A 20 5.17 -7.85 -8.42
N CYS A 21 5.89 -8.95 -8.60
CA CYS A 21 7.35 -8.93 -8.69
C CYS A 21 7.79 -8.15 -9.94
N PRO A 22 9.06 -7.73 -10.02
CA PRO A 22 9.58 -6.96 -11.16
C PRO A 22 9.23 -7.59 -12.52
N ALA A 23 9.40 -8.91 -12.64
CA ALA A 23 9.14 -9.67 -13.87
C ALA A 23 7.65 -9.71 -14.27
N CYS A 24 6.72 -9.68 -13.30
CA CYS A 24 5.28 -9.66 -13.58
C CYS A 24 4.73 -8.24 -13.77
N SER A 25 5.55 -7.21 -13.55
CA SER A 25 5.14 -5.82 -13.41
C SER A 25 5.25 -5.00 -14.70
N THR A 26 5.61 -5.63 -15.82
CA THR A 26 5.91 -5.01 -17.13
C THR A 26 4.78 -4.13 -17.67
N GLU A 27 3.53 -4.40 -17.27
CA GLU A 27 2.33 -3.65 -17.71
C GLU A 27 1.51 -3.07 -16.53
N GLY A 28 2.03 -3.07 -15.31
CA GLY A 28 1.28 -2.66 -14.11
C GLY A 28 1.33 -1.14 -13.84
N ALA A 29 0.18 -0.47 -13.87
CA ALA A 29 0.03 0.98 -13.63
C ALA A 29 0.06 1.42 -12.15
N GLY A 30 0.41 0.53 -11.21
CA GLY A 30 0.40 0.85 -9.79
C GLY A 30 1.72 1.38 -9.21
N PRO A 31 1.67 1.95 -7.99
CA PRO A 31 2.84 2.50 -7.32
C PRO A 31 3.91 1.43 -7.07
N ARG A 32 5.17 1.87 -7.12
CA ARG A 32 6.32 1.03 -6.74
C ARG A 32 6.36 0.88 -5.23
N VAL A 33 6.57 -0.34 -4.76
CA VAL A 33 6.69 -0.68 -3.34
C VAL A 33 8.09 -1.24 -3.12
N GLY A 34 8.96 -0.42 -2.52
CA GLY A 34 10.35 -0.78 -2.27
C GLY A 34 10.54 -1.61 -0.99
N PRO A 35 11.77 -2.09 -0.75
CA PRO A 35 12.14 -2.89 0.42
C PRO A 35 11.73 -2.23 1.75
N GLY A 36 12.07 -0.95 1.94
CA GLY A 36 11.69 -0.21 3.14
C GLY A 36 10.17 -0.12 3.34
N ALA A 37 9.43 0.15 2.26
CA ALA A 37 7.97 0.18 2.36
C ALA A 37 7.39 -1.20 2.73
N ARG A 38 7.96 -2.30 2.22
CA ARG A 38 7.54 -3.66 2.59
C ARG A 38 7.86 -3.99 4.04
N GLN A 39 8.99 -3.53 4.57
CA GLN A 39 9.33 -3.67 5.99
C GLN A 39 8.33 -2.92 6.88
N ASP A 40 8.04 -1.66 6.55
CA ASP A 40 7.06 -0.85 7.30
C ASP A 40 5.69 -1.53 7.32
N LEU A 41 5.20 -1.96 6.15
CA LEU A 41 3.92 -2.65 6.03
C LEU A 41 3.93 -3.98 6.80
N SER A 42 5.05 -4.71 6.80
CA SER A 42 5.18 -5.97 7.56
C SER A 42 5.17 -5.76 9.07
N ALA A 43 5.72 -4.65 9.57
CA ALA A 43 5.61 -4.27 10.98
C ALA A 43 4.16 -3.90 11.33
N LEU A 44 3.51 -3.07 10.51
CA LEU A 44 2.11 -2.68 10.71
C LEU A 44 1.17 -3.90 10.73
N VAL A 45 1.36 -4.89 9.85
CA VAL A 45 0.58 -6.14 9.83
C VAL A 45 0.79 -6.97 11.10
N ARG A 46 1.98 -6.91 11.71
CA ARG A 46 2.27 -7.55 12.99
C ARG A 46 1.74 -6.76 14.20
N GLY A 47 1.07 -5.61 13.98
CA GLY A 47 0.60 -4.73 15.04
C GLY A 47 1.71 -3.87 15.67
N GLU A 48 2.89 -3.83 15.04
CA GLU A 48 4.01 -3.01 15.48
C GLU A 48 3.93 -1.63 14.81
N VAL A 49 4.14 -0.58 15.59
CA VAL A 49 4.29 0.79 15.06
C VAL A 49 5.79 1.02 14.83
N PRO A 50 6.26 1.19 13.57
CA PRO A 50 7.66 1.50 13.32
C PRO A 50 8.06 2.80 14.00
N GLU A 51 9.26 2.85 14.59
CA GLU A 51 9.79 4.08 15.21
C GLU A 51 9.86 5.24 14.21
N ASP A 52 10.23 4.94 12.96
CA ASP A 52 10.16 5.86 11.83
C ASP A 52 9.34 5.24 10.69
N LEU A 53 8.04 5.57 10.65
CA LEU A 53 7.16 5.14 9.58
C LEU A 53 7.44 5.96 8.31
N ARG A 54 8.15 5.38 7.35
CA ARG A 54 8.58 6.10 6.14
C ARG A 54 7.40 6.31 5.21
N ARG A 55 7.21 7.55 4.74
CA ARG A 55 6.16 7.92 3.77
C ARG A 55 4.74 7.42 4.18
N PRO A 56 4.22 7.79 5.36
CA PRO A 56 2.97 7.25 5.91
C PRO A 56 1.77 7.45 4.97
N ARG A 57 1.72 8.58 4.25
CA ARG A 57 0.70 8.85 3.21
C ARG A 57 0.67 7.80 2.10
N GLY A 58 1.83 7.26 1.71
CA GLY A 58 1.94 6.22 0.69
C GLY A 58 1.40 4.87 1.16
N HIS A 59 1.64 4.52 2.42
CA HIS A 59 1.10 3.31 3.05
C HIS A 59 -0.42 3.35 3.15
N LEU A 60 -0.97 4.48 3.58
CA LEU A 60 -2.43 4.68 3.65
C LEU A 60 -3.08 4.57 2.26
N LEU A 61 -2.44 5.11 1.22
CA LEU A 61 -2.93 4.97 -0.15
C LEU A 61 -2.90 3.51 -0.63
N LEU A 62 -1.86 2.75 -0.29
CA LEU A 62 -1.81 1.32 -0.60
C LEU A 62 -2.94 0.55 0.08
N LEU A 63 -3.17 0.83 1.37
CA LEU A 63 -4.25 0.22 2.14
C LEU A 63 -5.63 0.55 1.56
N GLU A 64 -5.86 1.82 1.20
CA GLU A 64 -7.11 2.25 0.55
C GLU A 64 -7.34 1.49 -0.77
N ARG A 65 -6.32 1.40 -1.63
CA ARG A 65 -6.44 0.69 -2.91
C ARG A 65 -6.64 -0.82 -2.73
N PHE A 66 -6.00 -1.42 -1.74
CA PHE A 66 -6.22 -2.81 -1.37
C PHE A 66 -7.67 -3.03 -0.93
N ALA A 67 -8.16 -2.20 0.00
CA ALA A 67 -9.54 -2.30 0.48
C ALA A 67 -10.55 -2.11 -0.65
N LEU A 68 -10.34 -1.15 -1.55
CA LEU A 68 -11.22 -0.92 -2.70
C LEU A 68 -11.29 -2.14 -3.63
N HIS A 69 -10.17 -2.81 -3.85
CA HIS A 69 -10.14 -4.03 -4.67
C HIS A 69 -10.92 -5.17 -4.00
N HIS A 70 -10.66 -5.44 -2.72
CA HIS A 70 -11.23 -6.62 -2.03
C HIS A 70 -12.66 -6.44 -1.52
N LEU A 71 -13.12 -5.20 -1.34
CA LEU A 71 -14.50 -4.91 -0.92
C LEU A 71 -15.46 -4.80 -2.11
N GLU A 72 -15.00 -5.06 -3.35
CA GLU A 72 -15.76 -4.85 -4.59
C GLU A 72 -16.40 -3.44 -4.66
N ALA A 73 -15.76 -2.47 -4.00
CA ALA A 73 -16.34 -1.16 -3.83
C ALA A 73 -16.30 -0.41 -5.17
N ILE A 74 -17.48 -0.08 -5.69
CA ILE A 74 -17.64 0.65 -6.95
C ILE A 74 -17.00 2.05 -6.88
N ARG A 75 -16.76 2.59 -5.67
CA ARG A 75 -16.26 3.96 -5.47
C ARG A 75 -15.17 4.05 -4.39
N PRO A 76 -14.23 5.02 -4.52
CA PRO A 76 -13.26 5.34 -3.48
C PRO A 76 -13.90 5.58 -2.11
N LEU A 77 -13.18 5.24 -1.03
CA LEU A 77 -13.61 5.47 0.33
C LEU A 77 -13.57 6.97 0.64
N ARG A 78 -14.62 7.71 0.25
CA ARG A 78 -14.71 9.17 0.43
C ARG A 78 -14.54 9.59 1.90
N SER A 79 -14.89 8.70 2.83
CA SER A 79 -14.68 8.89 4.27
C SER A 79 -13.21 8.93 4.69
N ALA A 80 -12.28 8.36 3.91
CA ALA A 80 -10.84 8.41 4.22
C ALA A 80 -10.31 9.86 4.21
N ALA A 81 -10.81 10.70 3.29
CA ALA A 81 -10.48 12.13 3.25
C ALA A 81 -11.07 12.91 4.45
N LEU A 82 -12.20 12.43 5.00
CA LEU A 82 -12.84 13.01 6.19
C LEU A 82 -12.15 12.58 7.48
N LEU A 83 -11.55 11.39 7.50
CA LEU A 83 -10.87 10.84 8.68
C LEU A 83 -9.59 11.59 9.02
N ARG A 84 -8.83 12.03 8.01
CA ARG A 84 -7.54 12.75 8.21
C ARG A 84 -7.68 14.02 9.08
N PRO A 85 -8.61 14.96 8.78
CA PRO A 85 -8.87 16.10 9.67
C PRO A 85 -9.29 15.69 11.08
N LEU A 86 -10.05 14.61 11.23
CA LEU A 86 -10.56 14.15 12.53
C LEU A 86 -9.46 13.52 13.42
N LEU A 87 -8.41 12.97 12.81
CA LEU A 87 -7.26 12.41 13.50
C LEU A 87 -6.15 13.43 13.80
N GLY A 88 -6.37 14.71 13.50
CA GLY A 88 -5.44 15.81 13.83
C GLY A 88 -4.31 16.02 12.84
N GLU A 89 -4.27 15.31 11.71
CA GLU A 89 -3.31 15.59 10.64
C GLU A 89 -3.82 16.72 9.74
N SER A 90 -3.37 17.95 10.02
CA SER A 90 -3.51 19.07 9.09
C SER A 90 -2.55 18.89 7.90
N ALA A 91 -3.05 19.21 6.70
CA ALA A 91 -2.46 18.91 5.39
C ALA A 91 -1.00 19.38 5.19
#